data_AF-A0A0L7KJG0-F1
#
_entry.id   AF-A0A0L7KJG0-F1
#
_cell.length_a   1.000
_cell.length_b   1.000
_cell.length_c   1.000
_cell.angle_alpha   90.00
_cell.angle_beta   90.00
_cell.angle_gamma   90.00
#
_symmetry.space_group_name_H-M   'P 1'
#
loop_
_entity.id
_entity.type
_entity.pdbx_description
1 polymer ?
#
loop_
_entity_poly.entity_id
_entity_poly.type
_entity_poly.pdbx_seq_one_letter_code
_entity_poly.pdbx_strand_id
1 'polypeptide(L)' 'MNRDIDTGRVIEEVRLRKCLWDASDIFYKNKDARLKAWNDIVIALFEDVQENEKNDL' A
#
# COMPACT_ATOMS: atom_id res chain seq x y z
N MET A 1 -12.01 3.11 -19.41
CA MET A 1 -12.45 2.47 -18.16
C MET A 1 -12.44 3.55 -17.09
N ASN A 2 -13.61 4.03 -16.67
CA ASN A 2 -13.72 4.83 -15.46
C ASN A 2 -13.66 3.82 -14.30
N ARG A 3 -12.51 3.69 -13.65
CA ARG A 3 -12.42 2.87 -12.44
C ARG A 3 -13.00 3.71 -11.32
N ASP A 4 -14.14 3.32 -10.79
CA ASP A 4 -14.65 3.95 -9.57
C ASP A 4 -13.63 3.66 -8.46
N ILE A 5 -12.93 4.71 -8.06
CA ILE A 5 -11.93 4.63 -6.99
C ILE A 5 -12.70 4.59 -5.68
N ASP A 6 -12.68 3.44 -5.02
CA ASP A 6 -13.16 3.34 -3.65
C ASP A 6 -12.19 4.07 -2.72
N THR A 7 -12.50 5.34 -2.46
CA THR A 7 -11.73 6.20 -1.55
C THR A 7 -11.66 5.63 -0.13
N GLY A 8 -12.66 4.86 0.32
CA GLY A 8 -12.66 4.21 1.62
C GLY A 8 -11.52 3.18 1.71
N ARG A 9 -11.43 2.31 0.69
CA ARG A 9 -10.36 1.31 0.61
C ARG A 9 -8.96 1.93 0.51
N VAL A 10 -8.82 3.06 -0.20
CA VAL A 10 -7.55 3.82 -0.24
C VAL A 10 -7.15 4.31 1.16
N ILE A 11 -8.10 4.86 1.93
CA ILE A 11 -7.84 5.35 3.29
C ILE A 11 -7.39 4.22 4.21
N GLU A 12 -8.01 3.04 4.11
CA GLU A 12 -7.63 1.85 4.89
C GLU A 12 -6.18 1.43 4.58
N GLU A 13 -5.83 1.33 3.30
CA GLU A 13 -4.47 0.97 2.88
C GLU A 13 -3.41 1.99 3.32
N VAL A 14 -3.73 3.29 3.29
CA VAL A 14 -2.82 4.34 3.81
C VAL A 14 -2.62 4.21 5.32
N ARG A 15 -3.68 3.91 6.08
CA ARG A 15 -3.60 3.76 7.54
C ARG A 15 -2.66 2.64 7.97
N LEU A 16 -2.56 1.56 7.19
CA LEU A 16 -1.64 0.44 7.45
C LEU A 16 -0.16 0.82 7.32
N ARG A 17 0.16 1.88 6.56
CA ARG A 17 1.53 2.28 6.23
C ARG A 17 1.89 3.59 6.94
N LYS A 18 2.33 3.49 8.19
CA LYS A 18 2.63 4.64 9.08
C LYS A 18 3.57 5.67 8.48
N CYS A 19 4.55 5.25 7.68
CA CYS A 19 5.48 6.16 6.99
C CYS A 19 4.79 7.19 6.07
N LEU A 20 3.50 7.01 5.75
CA LEU A 20 2.71 7.95 4.96
C LEU A 20 2.02 9.05 5.77
N TRP A 21 1.77 8.84 7.07
CA TRP A 21 0.92 9.73 7.87
C TRP A 21 1.41 10.00 9.31
N ASP A 22 2.19 9.10 9.89
CA ASP A 22 2.74 9.26 11.24
C ASP A 22 4.08 9.98 11.19
N ALA A 23 4.11 11.24 11.62
CA ALA A 23 5.32 12.06 11.66
C ALA A 23 6.42 11.51 12.59
N SER A 24 6.06 10.61 13.51
CA SER A 24 7.00 9.94 14.42
C SER A 24 7.60 8.66 13.82
N ASP A 25 7.07 8.18 12.69
CA ASP A 25 7.61 7.01 12.01
C ASP A 25 9.02 7.32 11.46
N ILE A 26 9.96 6.40 11.69
CA ILE A 26 11.37 6.58 11.30
C ILE A 26 11.54 6.74 9.78
N PHE A 27 10.59 6.27 8.97
CA PHE A 27 10.59 6.37 7.52
C PHE A 27 9.70 7.50 6.99
N TYR A 28 9.06 8.30 7.84
CA TYR A 28 8.19 9.39 7.42
C TYR A 28 8.88 10.43 6.53
N LYS A 29 10.17 10.70 6.77
CA LYS A 29 10.96 11.62 5.92
C LYS A 29 11.75 10.91 4.82
N ASN A 30 11.67 9.58 4.74
CA ASN A 30 12.37 8.79 3.73
C ASN A 30 11.54 8.74 2.44
N LYS A 31 12.05 9.38 1.39
CA LYS A 31 11.39 9.47 0.08
C LYS A 31 11.15 8.09 -0.54
N ASP A 32 12.14 7.20 -0.49
CA ASP A 32 12.07 5.89 -1.14
C ASP A 32 11.10 4.96 -0.41
N ALA A 33 11.10 5.01 0.93
CA ALA A 33 10.15 4.25 1.74
C ALA A 33 8.69 4.69 1.48
N ARG A 34 8.47 6.00 1.34
CA ARG A 34 7.14 6.54 1.00
C ARG A 34 6.71 6.17 -0.43
N LEU A 35 7.62 6.24 -1.39
CA LEU A 35 7.34 5.83 -2.77
C LEU A 35 6.99 4.34 -2.83
N LYS A 36 7.77 3.49 -2.15
CA LYS A 36 7.48 2.05 -2.03
C LYS A 36 6.09 1.82 -1.42
N ALA A 37 5.77 2.51 -0.32
CA ALA A 37 4.47 2.39 0.33
C ALA A 37 3.30 2.72 -0.61
N TRP A 38 3.42 3.78 -1.43
CA TRP A 38 2.39 4.08 -2.45
C TRP A 38 2.28 3.02 -3.54
N ASN A 39 3.41 2.48 -4.02
CA ASN A 39 3.39 1.38 -4.98
C ASN A 39 2.71 0.14 -4.40
N ASP A 40 3.01 -0.20 -3.14
CA ASP A 40 2.37 -1.33 -2.44
C ASP A 40 0.84 -1.12 -2.31
N ILE A 41 0.37 0.13 -2.14
CA ILE A 41 -1.07 0.46 -2.11
C ILE A 41 -1.70 0.25 -3.49
N VAL A 42 -1.04 0.69 -4.57
CA VAL A 42 -1.54 0.50 -5.93
C VAL A 42 -1.68 -0.99 -6.24
N ILE A 43 -0.69 -1.79 -5.86
CA ILE A 43 -0.72 -3.25 -6.00
C ILE A 43 -1.93 -3.82 -5.22
N ALA A 44 -2.08 -3.48 -3.95
CA ALA A 44 -3.17 -4.00 -3.10
C ALA A 44 -4.58 -3.61 -3.58
N LEU A 45 -4.72 -2.49 -4.30
CA LEU A 45 -5.99 -1.99 -4.80
C LEU A 45 -6.35 -2.50 -6.20
N PHE A 46 -5.34 -2.81 -7.03
CA PHE A 46 -5.55 -3.00 -8.47
C PHE A 46 -4.92 -4.27 -9.05
N GLU A 47 -4.06 -4.97 -8.31
CA GLU A 47 -3.58 -6.29 -8.70
C GLU A 47 -4.39 -7.35 -7.95
N ASP A 48 -5.11 -8.20 -8.69
CA ASP A 48 -5.70 -9.41 -8.14
C ASP A 48 -4.54 -10.25 -7.57
N VAL A 49 -4.49 -10.39 -6.25
CA VAL A 49 -3.54 -11.29 -5.61
C VAL A 49 -3.92 -12.70 -6.07
N GLN A 50 -3.25 -13.19 -7.12
CA GLN A 50 -3.12 -14.63 -7.31
C GLN A 50 -2.22 -15.12 -6.18
N GLU A 51 -2.85 -15.46 -5.07
CA GLU A 51 -2.25 -16.16 -3.95
C GLU A 51 -1.91 -17.58 -4.42
N ASN A 52 -0.87 -17.71 -5.24
CA ASN A 52 -0.27 -19.00 -5.53
C ASN A 52 0.74 -19.29 -4.42
N GLU A 53 0.28 -20.16 -3.53
CA GLU A 53 1.04 -20.96 -2.57
C GLU A 53 2.52 -21.07 -2.95
N LYS A 54 3.39 -20.54 -2.10
CA LYS A 54 4.68 -21.18 -1.86
C LYS A 54 4.57 -21.92 -0.54
N ASN A 55 3.83 -23.02 -0.60
CA ASN A 55 4.02 -24.16 0.28
C ASN A 55 5.49 -24.61 0.18
N ASP A 56 6.09 -24.80 1.36
CA ASP A 56 7.19 -25.69 1.69
C ASP A 56 8.10 -26.20 0.55
N LEU A 57 9.38 -25.79 0.60
CA LEU A 57 10.57 -26.62 0.35
C LEU A 57 11.83 -25.93 0.86
#